data_AF-A0A926V7I9-F1
#
_entry.id   AF-A0A926V7I9-F1
#
_cell.length_a   1.000
_cell.length_b   1.000
_cell.length_c   1.000
_cell.angle_alpha   90.00
_cell.angle_beta   90.00
_cell.angle_gamma   90.00
#
_symmetry.space_group_name_H-M   'P 1'
#
loop_
_entity.id
_entity.type
_entity.pdbx_description
1 polymer ?
#
loop_
_entity_poly.entity_id
_entity_poly.type
_entity_poly.pdbx_seq_one_letter_code
_entity_poly.pdbx_strand_id
1 'polypeptide(L)' 'MKLVYRGVRYDAVPAQLDVADAPVTGQYRGATVHFHQAAKLPVVQRVLHLIYRGVEFDEAIATPTA' A
#
# COMPACT_ATOMS: atom_id res chain seq x y z
N MET A 1 8.03 -13.19 -12.60
CA MET A 1 8.99 -12.43 -13.43
C MET A 1 9.62 -11.35 -12.57
N LYS A 2 10.96 -11.22 -12.53
CA LYS A 2 11.64 -10.19 -11.73
C LYS A 2 11.61 -8.85 -12.47
N LEU A 3 11.23 -7.78 -11.77
CA LEU A 3 11.23 -6.43 -12.36
C LEU A 3 12.68 -5.92 -12.47
N VAL A 4 13.03 -5.29 -13.59
CA VAL A 4 14.36 -4.72 -13.82
C VAL A 4 14.21 -3.22 -14.02
N TYR A 5 14.85 -2.43 -13.15
CA TYR A 5 14.91 -0.97 -13.27
C TYR A 5 16.36 -0.51 -13.19
N ARG A 6 16.80 0.30 -14.17
CA ARG A 6 18.18 0.78 -14.33
C ARG A 6 19.25 -0.32 -14.24
N GLY A 7 18.96 -1.51 -14.77
CA GLY A 7 19.87 -2.65 -14.75
C GLY A 7 19.92 -3.42 -13.43
N VAL A 8 19.24 -2.95 -12.38
CA VAL A 8 19.10 -3.67 -11.10
C VAL A 8 17.87 -4.57 -11.16
N ARG A 9 18.04 -5.83 -10.78
CA ARG A 9 16.95 -6.80 -10.63
C ARG A 9 16.36 -6.67 -9.24
N TYR A 10 15.07 -6.36 -9.17
CA TYR A 10 14.35 -6.28 -7.92
C TYR A 10 13.78 -7.65 -7.58
N ASP A 11 14.11 -8.13 -6.39
CA ASP A 11 13.41 -9.24 -5.76
C ASP A 11 12.21 -8.67 -5.02
N ALA A 12 11.05 -8.71 -5.66
CA ALA A 12 9.81 -8.34 -5.02
C ALA A 12 9.50 -9.38 -3.94
N VAL A 13 9.59 -8.99 -2.68
CA VAL A 13 9.06 -9.76 -1.56
C VAL A 13 7.61 -9.31 -1.40
N PRO A 14 6.61 -10.12 -1.82
CA PRO A 14 5.22 -9.75 -1.65
C PRO A 14 4.91 -9.58 -0.16
N ALA A 15 4.18 -8.53 0.19
CA ALA A 15 3.71 -8.33 1.55
C ALA A 15 2.80 -9.49 1.94
N GLN A 16 3.17 -10.23 2.98
CA GLN A 16 2.34 -11.27 3.57
C GLN A 16 1.37 -10.59 4.54
N LEU A 17 0.12 -10.43 4.12
CA LEU A 17 -0.96 -9.88 4.92
C LEU A 17 -2.09 -10.90 4.99
N ASP A 18 -2.50 -11.26 6.21
CA ASP A 18 -3.70 -12.06 6.41
C ASP A 18 -4.93 -11.20 6.09
N VAL A 19 -5.78 -11.69 5.19
CA VAL A 19 -6.95 -10.96 4.70
C VAL A 19 -8.20 -11.80 4.95
N ALA A 20 -9.29 -11.15 5.34
CA ALA A 20 -10.62 -11.73 5.47
C ALA A 20 -11.56 -11.14 4.42
N ASP A 21 -12.56 -11.91 4.01
CA ASP A 21 -13.59 -11.39 3.11
C ASP A 21 -14.35 -10.25 3.78
N ALA A 22 -14.51 -9.17 3.03
CA ALA A 22 -15.41 -8.11 3.44
C ALA A 22 -16.86 -8.60 3.26
N PRO A 23 -17.79 -8.14 4.11
CA PRO A 23 -19.19 -8.53 4.02
C PRO A 23 -19.87 -8.02 2.73
N VAL A 24 -19.26 -7.05 2.06
CA VAL A 24 -19.75 -6.49 0.80
C VAL A 24 -19.12 -7.23 -0.37
N THR A 25 -19.96 -7.64 -1.31
CA THR A 25 -19.55 -8.13 -2.64
C THR A 25 -20.32 -7.35 -3.71
N GLY A 26 -19.79 -7.30 -4.93
CA GLY A 26 -20.37 -6.54 -6.03
C GLY A 26 -20.40 -7.33 -7.34
N GLN A 27 -21.08 -6.77 -8.32
CA GLN A 27 -21.07 -7.25 -9.70
C GLN A 27 -20.62 -6.10 -10.60
N TYR A 28 -19.52 -6.26 -11.32
CA TYR A 28 -19.03 -5.28 -12.28
C TYR A 28 -18.90 -5.93 -13.65
N ARG A 29 -19.68 -5.44 -14.63
CA ARG A 29 -19.70 -5.95 -16.01
C ARG A 29 -19.91 -7.48 -16.11
N GLY A 30 -20.72 -8.05 -15.22
CA GLY A 30 -21.01 -9.48 -15.18
C GLY A 30 -19.96 -10.33 -14.45
N ALA A 31 -18.93 -9.71 -13.88
CA ALA A 31 -17.95 -10.38 -13.02
C ALA A 31 -18.21 -10.04 -11.54
N THR A 32 -18.16 -11.05 -10.68
CA THR A 32 -18.25 -10.88 -9.23
C THR A 32 -16.98 -10.21 -8.71
N VAL A 33 -17.15 -9.11 -7.99
CA VAL A 33 -16.07 -8.38 -7.32
C VAL A 33 -16.15 -8.71 -5.83
N HIS A 34 -15.06 -9.27 -5.31
CA HIS A 34 -14.88 -9.48 -3.88
C HIS A 34 -14.03 -8.36 -3.31
N PHE A 35 -14.44 -7.86 -2.15
CA PHE A 35 -13.64 -6.94 -1.37
C PHE A 35 -13.04 -7.74 -0.21
N HIS A 36 -11.80 -7.45 0.13
CA HIS A 36 -11.11 -8.08 1.24
C HIS A 36 -10.59 -7.01 2.19
N GLN A 37 -10.56 -7.32 3.49
CA GLN A 37 -10.07 -6.43 4.55
C GLN A 37 -8.99 -7.13 5.36
N ALA A 38 -8.02 -6.38 5.86
CA ALA A 38 -6.95 -6.95 6.69
C ALA A 38 -7.56 -7.64 7.92
N ALA A 39 -7.19 -8.90 8.16
CA ALA A 39 -7.69 -9.67 9.30
C ALA A 39 -7.21 -9.08 10.65
N LYS A 40 -6.07 -8.40 10.63
CA LYS A 40 -5.54 -7.62 11.76
C LYS A 40 -5.14 -6.24 11.23
N LEU A 41 -5.43 -5.20 12.02
CA LEU A 41 -4.92 -3.87 11.72
C LEU A 41 -3.39 -3.90 11.74
N PRO A 42 -2.71 -3.44 10.68
CA PRO A 42 -1.27 -3.40 10.67
C PRO A 42 -0.79 -2.44 11.76
N VAL A 43 0.23 -2.85 12.51
CA VAL A 43 0.90 -1.97 13.47
C VAL A 43 1.66 -0.93 12.66
N VAL A 44 1.28 0.34 12.81
CA VAL A 44 2.03 1.46 12.24
C VAL A 44 3.41 1.49 12.89
N GLN A 45 4.45 1.11 12.16
CA GLN A 45 5.78 0.89 12.73
C GLN A 45 6.49 2.20 13.14
N ARG A 46 6.25 3.31 12.42
CA ARG A 46 6.67 4.68 12.74
C ARG A 46 6.02 5.64 11.74
N VAL A 47 5.64 6.83 12.19
CA VAL A 47 5.40 7.98 11.31
C VAL A 47 6.76 8.62 11.07
N LEU A 48 7.18 8.71 9.80
CA LEU A 48 8.45 9.32 9.43
C LEU A 48 8.19 10.76 8.97
N HIS A 49 8.72 11.73 9.71
CA HIS A 49 8.77 13.12 9.26
C HIS A 49 9.97 13.26 8.31
N LEU A 50 9.73 13.01 7.03
CA LEU A 50 10.77 13.02 6.01
C LEU A 50 11.00 14.46 5.52
N ILE A 51 12.23 14.77 5.10
CA ILE A 51 12.55 16.06 4.46
C ILE A 51 13.06 15.75 3.06
N TYR A 52 12.32 16.17 2.02
CA TYR A 52 12.76 16.04 0.64
C TYR A 52 13.16 17.41 0.09
N ARG A 53 14.44 17.58 -0.25
CA ARG A 53 15.01 18.83 -0.79
C ARG A 53 14.71 20.08 0.06
N GLY A 54 14.62 19.92 1.38
CA GLY A 54 14.34 21.01 2.32
C GLY A 54 12.85 21.28 2.56
N VAL A 55 11.95 20.50 1.95
CA VAL A 55 10.50 20.57 2.20
C VAL A 55 10.11 19.39 3.09
N GLU A 56 9.38 19.67 4.16
CA GLU A 56 8.83 18.65 5.04
C GLU A 56 7.76 17.84 4.30
N PHE A 57 7.91 16.52 4.36
CA PHE A 57 7.00 15.54 3.78
C PHE A 57 6.48 14.69 4.94
N ASP A 58 5.27 14.99 5.39
CA ASP A 58 4.57 14.20 6.39
C ASP A 58 3.60 13.25 5.69
N GLU A 59 3.77 11.95 5.86
CA GLU A 59 2.87 10.95 5.27
C GLU A 59 1.45 10.99 5.87
N ALA A 60 1.26 11.59 7.05
CA ALA A 60 -0.06 11.74 7.67
C ALA A 60 -0.98 12.71 6.90
N ILE A 61 -0.40 13.55 6.05
CA ILE A 61 -1.09 14.55 5.24
C ILE A 61 -0.50 14.37 3.84
N ALA A 62 -1.21 13.73 2.91
CA ALA A 62 -0.74 13.52 1.53
C ALA A 62 -0.49 14.84 0.73
N THR A 63 -0.33 15.97 1.41
CA THR A 63 -0.18 17.32 0.91
C THR A 63 1.07 17.96 1.54
N PRO A 64 2.05 18.43 0.74
CA PRO A 64 3.19 19.17 1.26
C PRO A 64 2.72 20.47 1.94
N THR A 65 3.21 20.74 3.15
CA THR A 65 2.96 21.99 3.87
C THR A 65 4.16 22.92 3.66
N ALA A 66 3.88 24.22 3.49
CA ALA A 66 4.84 25.26 3.12
C ALA A 66 5.67 25.77 4.29
#